data_AF-A0A1H2I8E7-F1
#
_entry.id   AF-A0A1H2I8E7-F1
#
_cell.length_a   1.000
_cell.length_b   1.000
_cell.length_c   1.000
_cell.angle_alpha   90.00
_cell.angle_beta   90.00
_cell.angle_gamma   90.00
#
_symmetry.space_group_name_H-M   'P 1'
#
loop_
_entity.id
_entity.type
_entity.pdbx_description
1 polymer ?
#
loop_
_entity_poly.entity_id
_entity_poly.type
_entity_poly.pdbx_seq_one_letter_code
_entity_poly.pdbx_strand_id
1 'polypeptide(L)' 'MMDNPLNVMTALIALGMLLLGVGYTTRDSDIGVGMLALGVLVMLSSLFYRLYLAFA' A
#
# COMPACT_ATOMS: atom_id res chain seq x y z
N MET A 1 7.17 -16.38 -11.90
CA MET A 1 5.91 -16.73 -11.21
C MET A 1 5.41 -15.54 -10.41
N MET A 2 5.29 -14.38 -11.06
CA MET A 2 4.69 -13.16 -10.49
C MET A 2 3.85 -12.46 -11.55
N ASP A 3 3.13 -13.27 -12.31
CA ASP A 3 2.46 -12.89 -13.56
C ASP A 3 0.93 -12.87 -13.36
N ASN A 4 0.44 -13.34 -12.21
CA ASN A 4 -0.98 -13.38 -11.88
C ASN A 4 -1.38 -12.08 -11.16
N PRO A 5 -2.35 -11.29 -11.68
CA PRO A 5 -2.71 -9.99 -11.13
C PRO A 5 -3.19 -10.06 -9.67
N LEU A 6 -3.79 -11.18 -9.25
CA LEU A 6 -4.15 -11.41 -7.85
C LEU A 6 -2.93 -11.41 -6.92
N ASN A 7 -1.83 -12.03 -7.34
CA ASN A 7 -0.61 -12.11 -6.52
C ASN A 7 0.03 -10.73 -6.38
N VAL A 8 0.01 -9.93 -7.45
CA VAL A 8 0.55 -8.57 -7.45
C VAL A 8 -0.26 -7.65 -6.54
N MET A 9 -1.60 -7.70 -6.61
CA MET A 9 -2.46 -6.93 -5.70
C MET A 9 -2.29 -7.36 -4.25
N THR A 10 -2.20 -8.67 -3.99
CA THR A 10 -1.98 -9.21 -2.64
C THR A 10 -0.64 -8.76 -2.08
N ALA A 11 0.41 -8.78 -2.89
CA ALA A 11 1.73 -8.28 -2.51
C ALA A 11 1.73 -6.77 -2.21
N LEU A 12 1.04 -5.96 -3.01
CA LEU A 12 0.89 -4.52 -2.77
C LEU A 12 0.16 -4.23 -1.45
N ILE A 13 -0.92 -4.95 -1.17
CA ILE A 13 -1.68 -4.81 0.09
C ILE A 13 -0.82 -5.24 1.27
N ALA A 14 -0.11 -6.38 1.17
CA ALA A 14 0.78 -6.87 2.22
C ALA A 14 1.93 -5.88 2.49
N LEU A 15 2.49 -5.28 1.45
CA LEU A 15 3.54 -4.27 1.55
C LEU A 15 3.00 -2.98 2.17
N GLY A 16 1.80 -2.53 1.78
CA GLY A 16 1.11 -1.39 2.39
C GLY A 16 0.84 -1.60 3.88
N MET A 17 0.37 -2.79 4.29
CA MET A 17 0.19 -3.16 5.70
C MET A 17 1.50 -3.08 6.48
N LEU A 18 2.60 -3.60 5.91
CA LEU A 18 3.92 -3.56 6.53
C LEU A 18 4.43 -2.13 6.72
N LEU A 19 4.29 -1.28 5.69
CA LEU A 19 4.65 0.14 5.77
C LEU A 19 3.86 0.88 6.85
N LEU A 20 2.56 0.58 6.97
CA LEU A 20 1.72 1.15 8.02
C LEU A 20 2.15 0.68 9.42
N GLY A 21 2.44 -0.61 9.59
CA GLY A 21 2.90 -1.17 10.86
C GLY A 21 4.26 -0.64 11.29
N VAL A 22 5.22 -0.57 10.37
CA VAL A 22 6.56 -0.02 10.63
C VAL A 22 6.49 1.48 10.88
N GLY A 23 5.75 2.23 10.06
CA GLY A 23 5.55 3.67 10.24
C GLY A 23 4.85 4.02 11.56
N TYR A 24 3.90 3.19 12.00
CA TYR A 24 3.27 3.35 13.31
C TYR A 24 4.26 3.08 14.46
N THR A 25 5.14 2.11 14.29
CA THR A 25 6.17 1.76 15.29
C THR A 25 7.23 2.86 15.41
N THR A 26 7.56 3.54 14.31
CA THR A 26 8.56 4.63 14.29
C THR A 26 7.92 6.02 14.29
N ARG A 27 6.64 6.15 14.68
CA ARG A 27 5.85 7.39 14.64
C ARG A 27 6.45 8.58 15.40
N ASP A 28 7.35 8.33 16.33
CA ASP A 28 8.08 9.36 17.09
C ASP A 28 9.06 10.16 16.21
N SER A 29 9.40 9.64 15.04
CA SER A 29 10.24 10.30 14.05
C SER A 29 9.41 10.78 12.86
N ASP A 30 9.78 11.93 12.28
CA ASP A 30 9.20 12.42 11.01
C ASP A 30 9.23 11.38 9.89
N ILE A 31 10.22 10.48 9.92
CA ILE A 31 10.35 9.37 8.97
C ILE A 31 9.22 8.35 9.15
N GLY A 32 8.77 8.10 10.38
CA GLY A 32 7.65 7.20 10.66
C GLY A 32 6.32 7.75 10.16
N VAL A 33 6.10 9.05 10.34
CA VAL A 33 4.93 9.74 9.76
C VAL A 33 4.98 9.69 8.22
N GLY A 34 6.16 9.85 7.62
CA GLY A 34 6.35 9.69 6.18
C GLY A 34 6.06 8.26 5.69
N MET A 35 6.49 7.23 6.43
CA MET A 35 6.20 5.82 6.11
C MET A 35 4.71 5.50 6.23
N LEU A 36 4.00 6.10 7.20
CA LEU A 36 2.54 6.00 7.30
C LEU A 36 1.86 6.60 6.06
N ALA A 37 2.26 7.80 5.64
CA ALA A 37 1.71 8.44 4.45
C ALA A 37 1.94 7.61 3.18
N LEU A 38 3.13 7.01 3.05
CA LEU A 38 3.44 6.09 1.95
C LEU A 38 2.59 4.80 2.02
N GLY A 39 2.42 4.21 3.20
CA GLY A 39 1.58 3.03 3.39
C GLY A 39 0.11 3.28 2.99
N VAL A 40 -0.42 4.46 3.33
CA VAL A 40 -1.77 4.90 2.91
C VAL A 40 -1.83 5.07 1.39
N LEU A 41 -0.83 5.70 0.77
CA LEU A 41 -0.77 5.86 -0.70
C LEU A 41 -0.74 4.50 -1.42
N VAL A 42 0.02 3.54 -0.91
CA VAL A 42 0.07 2.18 -1.47
C VAL A 42 -1.29 1.49 -1.38
N MET A 43 -1.97 1.60 -0.24
CA MET A 43 -3.35 1.09 -0.09
C MET A 43 -4.32 1.78 -1.05
N LEU A 44 -4.19 3.10 -1.25
CA LEU A 44 -5.02 3.89 -2.16
C LEU A 44 -4.86 3.43 -3.62
N SER A 45 -3.68 2.94 -4.02
CA SER A 45 -3.46 2.37 -5.36
C SER A 45 -4.41 1.22 -5.68
N SER A 46 -4.82 0.41 -4.69
CA SER A 46 -5.78 -0.67 -4.91
C SER A 46 -7.18 -0.16 -5.24
N LEU A 47 -7.59 0.97 -4.64
CA LEU A 47 -8.83 1.67 -4.95
C LEU A 47 -8.78 2.29 -6.34
N PHE A 48 -7.67 2.94 -6.71
CA PHE A 48 -7.48 3.48 -8.05
C PHE A 48 -7.50 2.41 -9.13
N TYR A 49 -6.90 1.24 -8.89
CA TYR A 49 -6.96 0.12 -9.82
C TYR A 49 -8.39 -0.38 -10.02
N ARG A 50 -9.19 -0.44 -8.95
CA ARG A 50 -10.62 -0.78 -9.03
C ARG A 50 -11.43 0.28 -9.77
N LEU A 51 -11.14 1.57 -9.54
CA LEU A 51 -11.77 2.67 -10.28
C LEU A 51 -11.41 2.61 -11.76
N TYR A 52 -10.15 2.34 -12.09
CA TYR A 52 -9.72 2.14 -13.48
C TYR A 52 -10.52 1.01 -14.14
N LEU A 53 -10.65 -0.15 -13.49
CA LEU A 53 -11.45 -1.26 -14.02
C LEU A 53 -12.96 -0.96 -14.10
N ALA A 54 -13.49 -0.05 -13.28
CA ALA A 54 -14.90 0.29 -13.28
C ALA A 54 -15.26 1.34 -14.34
N PHE A 55 -14.31 2.20 -14.71
CA PHE A 55 -14.51 3.31 -15.65
C PHE A 55 -13.81 3.10 -17.01
N ALA A 56 -12.99 2.07 -17.17
CA ALA A 56 -12.39 1.63 -18.44
C ALA A 56 -13.17 0.44 -19.03
#